data_AF-A0A0A9W8R3-F1
#
_entry.id   AF-A0A0A9W8R3-F1
#
_cell.length_a   1.000
_cell.length_b   1.000
_cell.length_c   1.000
_cell.angle_alpha   90.00
_cell.angle_beta   90.00
_cell.angle_gamma   90.00
#
_symmetry.space_group_name_H-M   'P 1'
#
loop_
_entity.id
_entity.type
_entity.pdbx_description
1 polymer ?
#
loop_
_entity_poly.entity_id
_entity_poly.type
_entity_poly.pdbx_seq_one_letter_code
_entity_poly.pdbx_strand_id
1 'polypeptide(L)'
;MKKQFFRVKQLADQRFLRAEKTEALSDDLQDAERKVEFIRTACLSAGKKLGNPSSGHDLTSVKEKRLKKNPEYLLGTSMLECASVEDDHLLRQVVTDCGKLQICLANAIVDHEMRVENNVAEPLLNVVDNDYPNIIKLKKNLSKLILDMDSAKTRYQQAMKHNVVNNSSKVDSIKDELEEAEGKVEQCRDALACEMLQLISREAELSSLILDYARIQRNHHVTAIAILDEIIPEMTHISESAMKPVFGKPLEEHLRVTGRKIAYPIELCVCGLLELGIAEEGLFRVAPGASKLRRMKMSLDANYLQFETALQYRDPHVFAGVLKSYLRELPEPILTHKLYDQWMAAARVMSGGNQEDGLNALWNVLHNLPQANFDNLQYLVKFLSSLASNKHSNK
;
A
#
# COMPACT_ATOMS: atom_id res chain seq x y z
N MET A 1 65.86 -5.10 62.57
CA MET A 1 65.36 -3.96 61.77
C MET A 1 65.74 -3.99 60.28
N LYS A 2 66.99 -4.26 59.88
CA LYS A 2 67.39 -4.26 58.44
C LYS A 2 66.58 -5.21 57.52
N LYS A 3 66.21 -6.42 57.98
CA LYS A 3 65.40 -7.38 57.20
C LYS A 3 63.96 -6.91 56.93
N GLN A 4 63.34 -6.21 57.88
CA GLN A 4 61.98 -5.67 57.70
C GLN A 4 62.01 -4.46 56.75
N PHE A 5 63.05 -3.63 56.81
CA PHE A 5 63.22 -2.50 55.90
C PHE A 5 63.41 -2.96 54.45
N PHE A 6 64.19 -4.04 54.22
CA PHE A 6 64.32 -4.66 52.89
C PHE A 6 63.00 -5.23 52.37
N ARG A 7 62.18 -5.84 53.24
CA ARG A 7 60.88 -6.39 52.87
C ARG A 7 59.86 -5.31 52.53
N VAL A 8 59.89 -4.19 53.26
CA VAL A 8 59.04 -3.01 52.98
C VAL A 8 59.48 -2.34 51.69
N LYS A 9 60.79 -2.21 51.44
CA LYS A 9 61.32 -1.71 50.16
C LYS A 9 60.93 -2.61 48.98
N GLN A 10 61.04 -3.94 49.13
CA GLN A 10 60.64 -4.89 48.09
C GLN A 10 59.13 -4.84 47.79
N LEU A 11 58.29 -4.65 48.82
CA LEU A 11 56.85 -4.46 48.66
C LEU A 11 56.53 -3.10 48.04
N ALA A 12 57.28 -2.05 48.35
CA ALA A 12 57.14 -0.73 47.74
C ALA A 12 57.55 -0.77 46.26
N ASP A 13 58.67 -1.43 45.93
CA ASP A 13 59.12 -1.62 44.55
C ASP A 13 58.12 -2.49 43.76
N GLN A 14 57.55 -3.57 44.33
CA GLN A 14 56.51 -4.37 43.67
C GLN A 14 55.17 -3.63 43.47
N ARG A 15 54.86 -2.63 44.31
CA ARG A 15 53.54 -1.99 44.36
C ARG A 15 53.52 -0.61 43.68
N PHE A 16 54.64 0.10 43.68
CA PHE A 16 54.80 1.44 43.08
C PHE A 16 55.64 1.46 41.80
N LEU A 17 56.55 0.50 41.58
CA LEU A 17 57.19 0.28 40.26
C LEU A 17 56.45 -0.82 39.50
N ARG A 18 55.10 -0.77 39.48
CA ARG A 18 54.39 -1.46 38.41
C ARG A 18 54.95 -0.91 37.12
N ALA A 19 55.52 -1.77 36.28
CA ALA A 19 55.91 -1.43 34.92
C ALA A 19 54.80 -0.54 34.34
N GLU A 20 55.18 0.63 33.81
CA GLU A 20 54.26 1.43 33.01
C GLU A 20 53.53 0.48 32.08
N LYS A 21 52.20 0.45 32.19
CA LYS A 21 51.38 -0.49 31.44
C LYS A 21 51.63 -0.17 29.97
N THR A 22 52.31 -1.06 29.26
CA THR A 22 52.71 -0.76 27.89
C THR A 22 51.47 -0.45 27.06
N GLU A 23 51.44 0.74 26.45
CA GLU A 23 50.32 1.15 25.61
C GLU A 23 50.17 0.17 24.45
N ALA A 24 48.98 -0.42 24.31
CA ALA A 24 48.77 -1.47 23.32
C ALA A 24 48.78 -0.91 21.90
N LEU A 25 48.29 0.32 21.71
CA LEU A 25 48.10 1.02 20.45
C LEU A 25 48.42 2.50 20.63
N SER A 26 48.99 3.13 19.61
CA SER A 26 49.12 4.60 19.53
C SER A 26 47.75 5.27 19.44
N ASP A 27 47.69 6.57 19.72
CA ASP A 27 46.44 7.35 19.66
C ASP A 27 45.74 7.21 18.30
N ASP A 28 46.46 7.30 17.19
CA ASP A 28 45.91 7.12 15.83
C ASP A 28 45.27 5.72 15.62
N LEU A 29 45.86 4.69 16.21
CA LEU A 29 45.33 3.32 16.13
C LEU A 29 44.13 3.10 17.07
N GLN A 30 44.07 3.81 18.19
CA GLN A 30 42.87 3.84 19.04
C GLN A 30 41.71 4.53 18.32
N ASP A 31 41.98 5.57 17.54
CA ASP A 31 40.98 6.26 16.72
C ASP A 31 40.45 5.35 15.59
N ALA A 32 41.36 4.65 14.92
CA ALA A 32 40.99 3.63 13.95
C ALA A 32 40.12 2.53 14.58
N GLU A 33 40.43 2.11 15.81
CA GLU A 33 39.64 1.09 16.51
C GLU A 33 38.21 1.55 16.79
N ARG A 34 38.05 2.79 17.27
CA ARG A 34 36.72 3.39 17.47
C ARG A 34 35.92 3.45 16.18
N LYS A 35 36.58 3.75 15.06
CA LYS A 35 35.95 3.80 13.73
C LYS A 35 35.52 2.42 13.23
N VAL A 36 36.35 1.39 13.43
CA VAL A 36 36.00 0.00 13.11
C VAL A 36 34.78 -0.48 13.92
N GLU A 37 34.71 -0.18 15.22
CA GLU A 37 33.55 -0.56 16.04
C GLU A 37 32.27 0.15 15.58
N PHE A 38 32.37 1.41 15.18
CA PHE A 38 31.24 2.15 14.59
C PHE A 38 30.76 1.49 13.29
N ILE A 39 31.68 1.21 12.35
CA ILE A 39 31.36 0.55 11.07
C ILE A 39 30.65 -0.78 11.33
N ARG A 40 31.20 -1.61 12.23
CA ARG A 40 30.62 -2.89 12.63
C ARG A 40 29.21 -2.73 13.21
N THR A 41 29.01 -1.78 14.12
CA THR A 41 27.71 -1.54 14.75
C THR A 41 26.66 -1.09 13.73
N ALA A 42 27.04 -0.20 12.81
CA ALA A 42 26.18 0.26 11.73
C ALA A 42 25.80 -0.89 10.79
N CYS A 43 26.77 -1.66 10.31
CA CYS A 43 26.56 -2.80 9.42
C CYS A 43 25.67 -3.87 10.07
N LEU A 44 25.94 -4.24 11.32
CA LEU A 44 25.16 -5.23 12.06
C LEU A 44 23.70 -4.79 12.27
N SER A 45 23.51 -3.52 12.65
CA SER A 45 22.18 -2.97 12.94
C SER A 45 21.32 -2.86 11.68
N ALA A 46 21.91 -2.42 10.57
CA ALA A 46 21.23 -2.34 9.28
C ALA A 46 21.02 -3.73 8.67
N GLY A 47 22.08 -4.53 8.53
CA GLY A 47 22.04 -5.84 7.88
C GLY A 47 21.00 -6.79 8.48
N LYS A 48 20.97 -6.95 9.82
CA LYS A 48 20.00 -7.85 10.48
C LYS A 48 18.55 -7.43 10.35
N LYS A 49 18.28 -6.13 10.20
CA LYS A 49 16.90 -5.61 10.11
C LYS A 49 16.40 -5.55 8.67
N LEU A 50 17.31 -5.42 7.70
CA LEU A 50 16.98 -5.26 6.29
C LEU A 50 16.78 -6.59 5.54
N GLY A 51 17.26 -7.71 6.07
CA GLY A 51 16.98 -9.02 5.48
C GLY A 51 17.62 -10.17 6.24
N ASN A 52 17.09 -11.37 6.02
CA ASN A 52 17.75 -12.62 6.37
C ASN A 52 18.30 -13.23 5.08
N PRO A 53 19.62 -13.36 4.91
CA PRO A 53 20.20 -13.86 3.67
C PRO A 53 19.68 -15.25 3.32
N SER A 54 19.13 -15.38 2.13
CA SER A 54 18.67 -16.64 1.56
C SER A 54 19.86 -17.40 1.00
N SER A 55 20.44 -18.27 1.83
CA SER A 55 21.59 -19.08 1.45
C SER A 55 21.27 -20.03 0.28
N GLY A 56 21.87 -19.77 -0.90
CA GLY A 56 22.19 -20.79 -1.91
C GLY A 56 21.05 -21.42 -2.71
N HIS A 57 19.87 -20.78 -2.80
CA HIS A 57 18.77 -21.27 -3.62
C HIS A 57 18.64 -20.53 -4.96
N ASP A 58 18.08 -21.20 -5.98
CA ASP A 58 17.65 -20.57 -7.22
C ASP A 58 16.72 -19.37 -6.92
N LEU A 59 17.15 -18.18 -7.34
CA LEU A 59 16.45 -16.90 -7.12
C LEU A 59 14.99 -16.95 -7.60
N THR A 60 14.72 -17.71 -8.65
CA THR A 60 13.38 -17.88 -9.22
C THR A 60 12.46 -18.66 -8.26
N SER A 61 12.95 -19.78 -7.74
CA SER A 61 12.22 -20.59 -6.74
C SER A 61 11.98 -19.82 -5.43
N VAL A 62 12.95 -19.01 -5.00
CA VAL A 62 12.81 -18.17 -3.81
C VAL A 62 11.73 -17.11 -4.02
N LYS A 63 11.77 -16.40 -5.15
CA LYS A 63 10.75 -15.41 -5.52
C LYS A 63 9.35 -16.03 -5.51
N GLU A 64 9.17 -17.18 -6.15
CA GLU A 64 7.87 -17.86 -6.21
C GLU A 64 7.35 -18.26 -4.81
N LYS A 65 8.22 -18.78 -3.94
CA LYS A 65 7.85 -19.14 -2.55
C LYS A 65 7.45 -17.92 -1.71
N ARG A 66 8.11 -16.78 -1.93
CA ARG A 66 7.77 -15.52 -1.25
C ARG A 66 6.44 -14.96 -1.74
N LEU A 67 6.21 -14.97 -3.06
CA LEU A 67 4.94 -14.57 -3.66
C LEU A 67 3.78 -15.37 -3.08
N LYS A 68 3.89 -16.69 -3.00
CA LYS A 68 2.82 -17.55 -2.43
C LYS A 68 2.50 -17.29 -0.95
N LYS A 69 3.35 -16.56 -0.23
CA LYS A 69 3.14 -16.16 1.17
C LYS A 69 2.76 -14.68 1.31
N ASN A 70 2.88 -13.90 0.23
CA ASN A 70 2.59 -12.48 0.24
C ASN A 70 1.07 -12.24 0.29
N PRO A 71 0.56 -11.39 1.21
CA PRO A 71 -0.88 -11.15 1.36
C PRO A 71 -1.56 -10.59 0.10
N GLU A 72 -0.92 -9.66 -0.59
CA GLU A 72 -1.44 -9.07 -1.84
C GLU A 72 -1.55 -10.13 -2.93
N TYR A 73 -0.58 -11.04 -3.04
CA TYR A 73 -0.64 -12.15 -3.98
C TYR A 73 -1.83 -13.07 -3.69
N LEU A 74 -2.00 -13.47 -2.42
CA LEU A 74 -3.10 -14.34 -1.99
C LEU A 74 -4.48 -13.70 -2.23
N LEU A 75 -4.61 -12.40 -1.96
CA LEU A 75 -5.81 -11.64 -2.26
C LEU A 75 -6.08 -11.61 -3.76
N GLY A 76 -5.05 -11.30 -4.56
CA GLY A 76 -5.13 -11.27 -6.02
C GLY A 76 -5.58 -12.60 -6.61
N THR A 77 -5.00 -13.72 -6.16
CA THR A 77 -5.41 -15.06 -6.63
C THR A 77 -6.86 -15.37 -6.25
N SER A 78 -7.28 -15.06 -5.02
CA SER A 78 -8.65 -15.30 -4.58
C SER A 78 -9.67 -14.48 -5.38
N MET A 79 -9.35 -13.22 -5.69
CA MET A 79 -10.19 -12.37 -6.54
C MET A 79 -10.33 -12.95 -7.96
N LEU A 80 -9.22 -13.39 -8.57
CA LEU A 80 -9.22 -13.97 -9.91
C LEU A 80 -9.98 -15.31 -9.97
N GLU A 81 -9.86 -16.14 -8.93
CA GLU A 81 -10.63 -17.38 -8.81
C GLU A 81 -12.14 -17.11 -8.73
N CYS A 82 -12.57 -16.11 -7.96
CA CYS A 82 -13.97 -15.71 -7.89
C CYS A 82 -14.52 -15.19 -9.23
N ALA A 83 -13.67 -14.60 -10.07
CA ALA A 83 -14.06 -14.04 -11.37
C ALA A 83 -14.08 -15.06 -12.52
N SER A 84 -13.86 -16.35 -12.24
CA SER A 84 -13.82 -17.43 -13.24
C SER A 84 -15.18 -17.81 -13.86
N VAL A 85 -16.29 -17.31 -13.31
CA VAL A 85 -17.65 -17.55 -13.82
C VAL A 85 -17.85 -16.82 -15.15
N GLU A 86 -18.50 -17.44 -16.14
CA GLU A 86 -18.57 -16.94 -17.53
C GLU A 86 -19.42 -15.67 -17.73
N ASP A 87 -20.28 -15.30 -16.79
CA ASP A 87 -21.21 -14.18 -16.96
C ASP A 87 -20.52 -12.81 -16.97
N ASP A 88 -20.93 -11.94 -17.90
CA ASP A 88 -20.44 -10.56 -18.00
C ASP A 88 -21.17 -9.67 -16.99
N HIS A 89 -20.50 -9.40 -15.88
CA HIS A 89 -21.02 -8.60 -14.77
C HIS A 89 -20.02 -7.51 -14.40
N LEU A 90 -20.52 -6.31 -14.12
CA LEU A 90 -19.68 -5.17 -13.72
C LEU A 90 -18.78 -5.54 -12.53
N LEU A 91 -19.33 -6.20 -11.51
CA LEU A 91 -18.55 -6.63 -10.35
C LEU A 91 -17.43 -7.62 -10.73
N ARG A 92 -17.67 -8.53 -11.68
CA ARG A 92 -16.67 -9.49 -12.14
C ARG A 92 -15.50 -8.76 -12.81
N GLN A 93 -15.77 -7.80 -13.69
CA GLN A 93 -14.72 -7.00 -14.34
C GLN A 93 -13.85 -6.31 -13.27
N VAL A 94 -14.48 -5.63 -12.32
CA VAL A 94 -13.79 -4.90 -11.25
C VAL A 94 -12.97 -5.81 -10.36
N VAL A 95 -13.51 -6.96 -9.97
CA VAL A 95 -12.80 -7.97 -9.17
C VAL A 95 -11.63 -8.55 -9.96
N THR A 96 -11.78 -8.75 -11.27
CA THR A 96 -10.69 -9.23 -12.15
C THR A 96 -9.54 -8.22 -12.20
N ASP A 97 -9.85 -6.95 -12.44
CA ASP A 97 -8.83 -5.90 -12.58
C ASP A 97 -8.17 -5.57 -11.24
N CYS A 98 -8.94 -5.54 -10.15
CA CYS A 98 -8.40 -5.51 -8.79
C CYS A 98 -7.48 -6.72 -8.51
N GLY A 99 -7.87 -7.92 -8.94
CA GLY A 99 -7.07 -9.12 -8.77
C GLY A 99 -5.71 -9.02 -9.46
N LYS A 100 -5.69 -8.59 -10.73
CA LYS A 100 -4.45 -8.32 -11.48
C LYS A 100 -3.58 -7.27 -10.80
N LEU A 101 -4.19 -6.16 -10.36
CA LEU A 101 -3.50 -5.09 -9.63
C LEU A 101 -2.77 -5.63 -8.40
N GLN A 102 -3.45 -6.44 -7.59
CA GLN A 102 -2.86 -7.03 -6.39
C GLN A 102 -1.68 -7.97 -6.72
N ILE A 103 -1.78 -8.77 -7.79
CA ILE A 103 -0.67 -9.61 -8.26
C ILE A 103 0.53 -8.76 -8.71
N CYS A 104 0.31 -7.65 -9.42
CA CYS A 104 1.38 -6.74 -9.84
C CYS A 104 2.07 -6.09 -8.64
N LEU A 105 1.31 -5.61 -7.65
CA LEU A 105 1.85 -5.03 -6.42
C LEU A 105 2.65 -6.05 -5.60
N ALA A 106 2.15 -7.28 -5.48
CA ALA A 106 2.85 -8.37 -4.80
C ALA A 106 4.23 -8.64 -5.42
N ASN A 107 4.31 -8.67 -6.77
CA ASN A 107 5.59 -8.81 -7.47
C ASN A 107 6.54 -7.64 -7.16
N ALA A 108 6.04 -6.40 -7.17
CA ALA A 108 6.85 -5.23 -6.85
C ALA A 108 7.38 -5.23 -5.41
N ILE A 109 6.61 -5.78 -4.44
CA ILE A 109 7.02 -5.98 -3.05
C ILE A 109 8.13 -7.03 -2.96
N VAL A 110 7.92 -8.23 -3.52
CA VAL A 110 8.92 -9.31 -3.44
C VAL A 110 10.22 -8.92 -4.16
N ASP A 111 10.13 -8.25 -5.31
CA ASP A 111 11.31 -7.74 -6.03
C ASP A 111 12.05 -6.64 -5.27
N HIS A 112 11.34 -5.84 -4.47
CA HIS A 112 11.95 -4.88 -3.57
C HIS A 112 12.70 -5.58 -2.43
N GLU A 113 12.05 -6.50 -1.73
CA GLU A 113 12.64 -7.26 -0.62
C GLU A 113 13.91 -7.98 -1.05
N MET A 114 13.88 -8.68 -2.19
CA MET A 114 15.05 -9.36 -2.74
C MET A 114 16.19 -8.41 -3.09
N ARG A 115 15.88 -7.23 -3.64
CA ARG A 115 16.91 -6.22 -3.96
C ARG A 115 17.55 -5.64 -2.70
N VAL A 116 16.78 -5.40 -1.64
CA VAL A 116 17.32 -4.93 -0.35
C VAL A 116 18.21 -6.00 0.27
N GLU A 117 17.77 -7.26 0.25
CA GLU A 117 18.53 -8.38 0.81
C GLU A 117 19.88 -8.57 0.10
N ASN A 118 19.87 -8.71 -1.22
CA ASN A 118 21.06 -9.07 -1.99
C ASN A 118 22.05 -7.91 -2.15
N ASN A 119 21.53 -6.68 -2.33
CA ASN A 119 22.40 -5.53 -2.66
C ASN A 119 22.77 -4.68 -1.44
N VAL A 120 22.14 -4.91 -0.28
CA VAL A 120 22.40 -4.12 0.93
C VAL A 120 22.65 -5.01 2.13
N ALA A 121 21.68 -5.86 2.51
CA ALA A 121 21.78 -6.60 3.76
C ALA A 121 22.94 -7.62 3.76
N GLU A 122 23.07 -8.42 2.72
CA GLU A 122 24.13 -9.43 2.58
C GLU A 122 25.53 -8.81 2.55
N PRO A 123 25.85 -7.78 1.74
CA PRO A 123 27.14 -7.10 1.79
C PRO A 123 27.49 -6.50 3.16
N LEU A 124 26.52 -5.93 3.87
CA LEU A 124 26.74 -5.39 5.22
C LEU A 124 27.02 -6.50 6.24
N LEU A 125 26.29 -7.62 6.17
CA LEU A 125 26.52 -8.77 7.05
C LEU A 125 27.86 -9.44 6.76
N ASN A 126 28.30 -9.48 5.51
CA ASN A 126 29.62 -10.01 5.13
C ASN A 126 30.77 -9.31 5.86
N VAL A 127 30.68 -7.99 6.08
CA VAL A 127 31.68 -7.23 6.87
C VAL A 127 31.70 -7.71 8.33
N VAL A 128 30.53 -7.96 8.91
CA VAL A 128 30.40 -8.39 10.31
C VAL A 128 30.87 -9.84 10.50
N ASP A 129 30.60 -10.70 9.52
CA ASP A 129 30.83 -12.14 9.61
C ASP A 129 32.24 -12.54 9.15
N ASN A 130 32.89 -11.77 8.26
CA ASN A 130 34.20 -12.11 7.69
C ASN A 130 35.32 -11.13 8.05
N ASP A 131 35.10 -9.82 7.90
CA ASP A 131 36.18 -8.82 8.09
C ASP A 131 36.44 -8.55 9.60
N TYR A 132 35.37 -8.29 10.35
CA TYR A 132 35.47 -7.94 11.76
C TYR A 132 36.07 -9.02 12.68
N PRO A 133 35.76 -10.33 12.52
CA PRO A 133 36.34 -11.37 13.37
C PRO A 133 37.86 -11.49 13.26
N ASN A 134 38.44 -11.18 12.09
CA ASN A 134 39.89 -11.18 11.87
C ASN A 134 40.57 -10.09 12.71
N ILE A 135 40.01 -8.87 12.71
CA ILE A 135 40.47 -7.74 13.54
C ILE A 135 40.43 -8.12 15.03
N ILE A 136 39.33 -8.73 15.49
CA ILE A 136 39.20 -9.16 16.89
C ILE A 136 40.21 -10.25 17.26
N LYS A 137 40.51 -11.17 16.34
CA LYS A 137 41.53 -12.21 16.55
C LYS A 137 42.92 -11.59 16.73
N LEU A 138 43.29 -10.64 15.87
CA LEU A 138 44.57 -9.93 15.97
C LEU A 138 44.65 -9.07 17.24
N LYS A 139 43.58 -8.37 17.63
CA LYS A 139 43.52 -7.61 18.89
C LYS A 139 43.75 -8.49 20.13
N LYS A 140 43.12 -9.67 20.17
CA LYS A 140 43.33 -10.64 21.26
C LYS A 140 44.76 -11.17 21.26
N ASN A 141 45.34 -11.44 20.09
CA ASN A 141 46.72 -11.89 19.96
C ASN A 141 47.72 -10.82 20.43
N LEU A 142 47.51 -9.57 20.03
CA LEU A 142 48.32 -8.43 20.46
C LEU A 142 48.32 -8.28 21.99
N SER A 143 47.13 -8.40 22.62
CA SER A 143 47.00 -8.35 24.08
C SER A 143 47.85 -9.43 24.77
N LYS A 144 47.95 -10.63 24.18
CA LYS A 144 48.78 -11.72 24.68
C LYS A 144 50.27 -11.43 24.49
N LEU A 145 50.67 -10.99 23.30
CA LEU A 145 52.08 -10.69 22.99
C LEU A 145 52.63 -9.54 23.85
N ILE A 146 51.81 -8.53 24.17
CA ILE A 146 52.21 -7.45 25.10
C ILE A 146 52.50 -8.00 26.49
N LEU A 147 51.68 -8.93 27.00
CA LEU A 147 51.93 -9.57 28.31
C LEU A 147 53.23 -10.39 28.30
N ASP A 148 53.50 -11.11 27.21
CA ASP A 148 54.73 -11.89 27.04
C ASP A 148 55.97 -10.97 26.98
N MET A 149 55.88 -9.84 26.25
CA MET A 149 56.92 -8.80 26.17
C MET A 149 57.14 -8.10 27.52
N ASP A 150 56.08 -7.70 28.25
CA ASP A 150 56.19 -7.08 29.57
C ASP A 150 56.88 -8.04 30.58
N SER A 151 56.60 -9.34 30.46
CA SER A 151 57.28 -10.39 31.23
C SER A 151 58.77 -10.46 30.88
N ALA A 152 59.13 -10.49 29.59
CA ALA A 152 60.52 -10.47 29.13
C ALA A 152 61.26 -9.20 29.58
N LYS A 153 60.61 -8.03 29.49
CA LYS A 153 61.13 -6.72 29.92
C LYS A 153 61.43 -6.72 31.41
N THR A 154 60.53 -7.29 32.21
CA THR A 154 60.73 -7.44 33.66
C THR A 154 61.92 -8.36 33.97
N ARG A 155 62.07 -9.50 33.26
CA ARG A 155 63.23 -10.40 33.41
C ARG A 155 64.54 -9.69 33.08
N TYR A 156 64.56 -8.93 31.98
CA TYR A 156 65.74 -8.16 31.57
C TYR A 156 66.13 -7.10 32.60
N GLN A 157 65.17 -6.31 33.10
CA GLN A 157 65.42 -5.31 34.15
C GLN A 157 65.96 -5.92 35.45
N GLN A 158 65.46 -7.10 35.83
CA GLN A 158 65.97 -7.82 37.00
C GLN A 158 67.39 -8.34 36.78
N ALA A 159 67.70 -8.88 35.59
CA ALA A 159 69.03 -9.33 35.22
C ALA A 159 70.03 -8.16 35.21
N MET A 160 69.66 -7.00 34.67
CA MET A 160 70.44 -5.76 34.68
C MET A 160 70.78 -5.27 36.09
N LYS A 161 69.84 -5.37 37.05
CA LYS A 161 70.05 -4.91 38.44
C LYS A 161 70.94 -5.84 39.28
N HIS A 162 70.99 -7.15 38.98
CA HIS A 162 71.63 -8.15 39.83
C HIS A 162 72.93 -8.77 39.26
N ASN A 163 73.24 -8.64 37.96
CA ASN A 163 74.35 -9.36 37.30
C ASN A 163 75.47 -8.48 36.71
N VAL A 164 75.64 -7.24 37.17
CA VAL A 164 76.57 -6.23 36.57
C VAL A 164 78.05 -6.66 36.53
N VAL A 165 78.49 -7.72 37.23
CA VAL A 165 79.94 -8.01 37.38
C VAL A 165 80.40 -9.41 36.92
N ASN A 166 79.55 -10.46 36.83
CA ASN A 166 80.06 -11.84 36.67
C ASN A 166 79.40 -12.73 35.58
N ASN A 167 78.42 -12.28 34.79
CA ASN A 167 77.75 -13.16 33.79
C ASN A 167 77.12 -12.38 32.61
N SER A 168 77.93 -11.84 31.70
CA SER A 168 77.40 -11.04 30.56
C SER A 168 76.57 -11.88 29.57
N SER A 169 76.98 -13.12 29.27
CA SER A 169 76.30 -13.98 28.29
C SER A 169 74.83 -14.29 28.62
N LYS A 170 74.50 -14.43 29.92
CA LYS A 170 73.12 -14.65 30.38
C LYS A 170 72.26 -13.39 30.25
N VAL A 171 72.88 -12.23 30.41
CA VAL A 171 72.22 -10.94 30.24
C VAL A 171 71.92 -10.68 28.77
N ASP A 172 72.88 -11.01 27.89
CA ASP A 172 72.74 -10.88 26.44
C ASP A 172 71.62 -11.78 25.91
N SER A 173 71.55 -13.04 26.35
CA SER A 173 70.45 -13.95 25.97
C SER A 173 69.05 -13.46 26.39
N ILE A 174 68.92 -12.83 27.56
CA ILE A 174 67.63 -12.26 28.01
C ILE A 174 67.29 -10.98 27.23
N LYS A 175 68.33 -10.25 26.76
CA LYS A 175 68.15 -9.10 25.86
C LYS A 175 67.62 -9.55 24.51
N ASP A 176 68.19 -10.61 23.93
CA ASP A 176 67.74 -11.18 22.66
C ASP A 176 66.28 -11.67 22.75
N GLU A 177 65.90 -12.31 23.86
CA GLU A 177 64.49 -12.70 24.12
C GLU A 177 63.54 -11.50 24.19
N LEU A 178 63.99 -10.38 24.76
CA LEU A 178 63.19 -9.14 24.83
C LEU A 178 63.04 -8.52 23.44
N GLU A 179 64.13 -8.42 22.67
CA GLU A 179 64.11 -7.89 21.30
C GLU A 179 63.20 -8.74 20.38
N GLU A 180 63.22 -10.09 20.53
CA GLU A 180 62.32 -10.97 19.80
C GLU A 180 60.84 -10.75 20.19
N ALA A 181 60.56 -10.57 21.48
CA ALA A 181 59.20 -10.30 21.96
C ALA A 181 58.68 -8.92 21.50
N GLU A 182 59.53 -7.90 21.50
CA GLU A 182 59.25 -6.57 20.95
C GLU A 182 58.93 -6.65 19.46
N GLY A 183 59.76 -7.36 18.68
CA GLY A 183 59.51 -7.56 17.25
C GLY A 183 58.19 -8.28 16.95
N LYS A 184 57.79 -9.26 17.76
CA LYS A 184 56.48 -9.93 17.62
C LYS A 184 55.32 -8.99 17.93
N VAL A 185 55.45 -8.14 18.95
CA VAL A 185 54.43 -7.13 19.28
C VAL A 185 54.26 -6.14 18.13
N GLU A 186 55.37 -5.63 17.58
CA GLU A 186 55.36 -4.70 16.45
C GLU A 186 54.72 -5.31 15.20
N GLN A 187 55.13 -6.52 14.81
CA GLN A 187 54.51 -7.24 13.69
C GLN A 187 53.01 -7.46 13.86
N CYS A 188 52.56 -7.78 15.09
CA CYS A 188 51.14 -7.95 15.35
C CYS A 188 50.37 -6.62 15.37
N ARG A 189 51.01 -5.52 15.80
CA ARG A 189 50.44 -4.16 15.71
C ARG A 189 50.27 -3.75 14.26
N ASP A 190 51.28 -3.94 13.42
CA ASP A 190 51.21 -3.62 11.99
C ASP A 190 50.14 -4.43 11.28
N ALA A 191 50.06 -5.74 11.55
CA ALA A 191 49.01 -6.59 11.01
C ALA A 191 47.61 -6.11 11.43
N LEU A 192 47.42 -5.77 12.70
CA LEU A 192 46.15 -5.23 13.20
C LEU A 192 45.82 -3.88 12.55
N ALA A 193 46.79 -2.99 12.43
CA ALA A 193 46.64 -1.69 11.78
C ALA A 193 46.22 -1.84 10.31
N CYS A 194 46.86 -2.75 9.56
CA CYS A 194 46.51 -3.03 8.17
C CYS A 194 45.05 -3.48 8.01
N GLU A 195 44.60 -4.46 8.80
CA GLU A 195 43.21 -4.95 8.73
C GLU A 195 42.19 -3.86 9.11
N MET A 196 42.49 -3.07 10.15
CA MET A 196 41.63 -1.96 10.57
C MET A 196 41.55 -0.87 9.50
N LEU A 197 42.68 -0.46 8.93
CA LEU A 197 42.75 0.56 7.89
C LEU A 197 42.11 0.07 6.58
N GLN A 198 42.24 -1.22 6.25
CA GLN A 198 41.57 -1.82 5.11
C GLN A 198 40.05 -1.73 5.25
N LEU A 199 39.48 -2.06 6.41
CA LEU A 199 38.05 -1.90 6.65
C LEU A 199 37.61 -0.43 6.60
N ILE A 200 38.39 0.46 7.22
CA ILE A 200 38.12 1.91 7.20
C ILE A 200 38.15 2.46 5.77
N SER A 201 39.04 1.96 4.90
CA SER A 201 39.14 2.41 3.51
C SER A 201 37.87 2.14 2.70
N ARG A 202 37.04 1.19 3.12
CA ARG A 202 35.75 0.84 2.51
C ARG A 202 34.58 1.65 3.04
N GLU A 203 34.78 2.60 3.96
CA GLU A 203 33.70 3.37 4.58
C GLU A 203 32.79 4.06 3.54
N ALA A 204 33.36 4.58 2.45
CA ALA A 204 32.59 5.20 1.37
C ALA A 204 31.68 4.20 0.64
N GLU A 205 32.19 2.98 0.37
CA GLU A 205 31.42 1.88 -0.22
C GLU A 205 30.26 1.49 0.71
N LEU A 206 30.54 1.28 2.00
CA LEU A 206 29.52 0.91 3.00
C LEU A 206 28.46 2.00 3.17
N SER A 207 28.87 3.26 3.12
CA SER A 207 27.94 4.40 3.12
C SER A 207 27.06 4.40 1.86
N SER A 208 27.61 4.05 0.70
CA SER A 208 26.84 3.90 -0.54
C SER A 208 25.80 2.80 -0.42
N LEU A 209 26.10 1.65 0.20
CA LEU A 209 25.11 0.58 0.40
C LEU A 209 23.89 1.05 1.20
N ILE A 210 24.12 1.84 2.27
CA ILE A 210 23.03 2.42 3.06
C ILE A 210 22.23 3.43 2.23
N LEU A 211 22.89 4.22 1.38
CA LEU A 211 22.20 5.11 0.45
C LEU A 211 21.40 4.33 -0.61
N ASP A 212 21.92 3.21 -1.09
CA ASP A 212 21.26 2.36 -2.07
C ASP A 212 20.01 1.71 -1.51
N TYR A 213 19.95 1.42 -0.20
CA TYR A 213 18.68 1.07 0.46
C TYR A 213 17.60 2.14 0.26
N ALA A 214 17.93 3.41 0.53
CA ALA A 214 16.97 4.50 0.33
C ALA A 214 16.54 4.64 -1.15
N ARG A 215 17.46 4.39 -2.09
CA ARG A 215 17.15 4.40 -3.54
C ARG A 215 16.26 3.23 -3.94
N ILE A 216 16.53 2.02 -3.45
CA ILE A 216 15.72 0.83 -3.69
C ILE A 216 14.30 1.03 -3.13
N GLN A 217 14.18 1.59 -1.92
CA GLN A 217 12.90 1.95 -1.32
C GLN A 217 12.12 2.96 -2.18
N ARG A 218 12.79 4.03 -2.65
CA ARG A 218 12.18 5.02 -3.55
C ARG A 218 11.67 4.36 -4.83
N ASN A 219 12.50 3.52 -5.46
CA ASN A 219 12.14 2.85 -6.70
C ASN A 219 10.93 1.92 -6.52
N HIS A 220 10.85 1.20 -5.39
CA HIS A 220 9.68 0.39 -5.06
C HIS A 220 8.38 1.23 -5.03
N HIS A 221 8.39 2.36 -4.33
CA HIS A 221 7.22 3.23 -4.26
C HIS A 221 6.86 3.85 -5.62
N VAL A 222 7.85 4.27 -6.40
CA VAL A 222 7.61 4.78 -7.77
C VAL A 222 6.99 3.70 -8.65
N THR A 223 7.48 2.46 -8.60
CA THR A 223 6.88 1.34 -9.34
C THR A 223 5.46 1.05 -8.87
N ALA A 224 5.21 1.03 -7.55
CA ALA A 224 3.87 0.80 -7.02
C ALA A 224 2.88 1.88 -7.48
N ILE A 225 3.29 3.15 -7.46
CA ILE A 225 2.47 4.27 -7.97
C ILE A 225 2.19 4.10 -9.46
N ALA A 226 3.21 3.77 -10.27
CA ALA A 226 3.01 3.57 -11.70
C ALA A 226 1.99 2.45 -12.01
N ILE A 227 2.05 1.34 -11.27
CA ILE A 227 1.07 0.25 -11.39
C ILE A 227 -0.35 0.74 -11.04
N LEU A 228 -0.48 1.53 -9.97
CA LEU A 228 -1.77 2.08 -9.53
C LEU A 228 -2.34 3.08 -10.55
N ASP A 229 -1.51 3.97 -11.06
CA ASP A 229 -1.88 4.99 -12.04
C ASP A 229 -2.27 4.37 -13.40
N GLU A 230 -1.75 3.19 -13.71
CA GLU A 230 -2.13 2.44 -14.92
C GLU A 230 -3.50 1.75 -14.76
N ILE A 231 -3.74 1.05 -13.65
CA ILE A 231 -4.91 0.15 -13.52
C ILE A 231 -6.14 0.84 -12.93
N ILE A 232 -6.00 1.81 -12.03
CA ILE A 232 -7.15 2.48 -11.38
C ILE A 232 -8.05 3.21 -12.39
N PRO A 233 -7.52 4.00 -13.35
CA PRO A 233 -8.37 4.71 -14.30
C PRO A 233 -9.27 3.78 -15.12
N GLU A 234 -8.76 2.60 -15.50
CA GLU A 234 -9.50 1.54 -16.20
C GLU A 234 -10.65 0.96 -15.37
N MET A 235 -10.76 1.26 -14.07
CA MET A 235 -11.89 0.86 -13.22
C MET A 235 -12.87 2.01 -12.93
N THR A 236 -12.58 3.25 -13.33
CA THR A 236 -13.42 4.40 -12.97
C THR A 236 -14.71 4.50 -13.80
N HIS A 237 -14.78 3.79 -14.93
CA HIS A 237 -15.96 3.67 -15.81
C HIS A 237 -17.16 3.00 -15.11
N ILE A 238 -16.96 2.31 -13.98
CA ILE A 238 -18.04 1.80 -13.11
C ILE A 238 -19.05 2.90 -12.80
N SER A 239 -18.56 4.12 -12.56
CA SER A 239 -19.39 5.28 -12.22
C SER A 239 -20.30 5.72 -13.37
N GLU A 240 -20.05 5.28 -14.59
CA GLU A 240 -20.87 5.56 -15.77
C GLU A 240 -21.72 4.36 -16.21
N SER A 241 -21.68 3.26 -15.46
CA SER A 241 -22.43 2.06 -15.81
C SER A 241 -23.94 2.31 -15.86
N ALA A 242 -24.58 1.75 -16.89
CA ALA A 242 -26.03 1.69 -17.01
C ALA A 242 -26.69 0.80 -15.95
N MET A 243 -25.92 0.00 -15.20
CA MET A 243 -26.42 -0.94 -14.19
C MET A 243 -26.79 -0.28 -12.84
N LYS A 244 -27.05 1.02 -12.83
CA LYS A 244 -27.47 1.74 -11.62
C LYS A 244 -28.96 1.55 -11.32
N PRO A 245 -29.38 1.64 -10.05
CA PRO A 245 -30.78 1.77 -9.69
C PRO A 245 -31.45 2.96 -10.40
N VAL A 246 -32.74 2.84 -10.68
CA VAL A 246 -33.51 3.85 -11.41
C VAL A 246 -34.39 4.70 -10.49
N PHE A 247 -34.88 4.14 -9.38
CA PHE A 247 -35.67 4.87 -8.40
C PHE A 247 -34.79 5.75 -7.51
N GLY A 248 -35.26 6.96 -7.18
CA GLY A 248 -34.49 7.87 -6.33
C GLY A 248 -33.29 8.53 -7.01
N LYS A 249 -33.12 8.37 -8.32
CA LYS A 249 -31.99 8.94 -9.09
C LYS A 249 -32.44 10.08 -10.01
N PRO A 250 -31.55 11.03 -10.32
CA PRO A 250 -31.84 12.09 -11.28
C PRO A 250 -32.23 11.52 -12.65
N LEU A 251 -33.31 12.07 -13.23
CA LEU A 251 -33.79 11.66 -14.55
C LEU A 251 -32.69 11.76 -15.61
N GLU A 252 -31.97 12.88 -15.64
CA GLU A 252 -30.92 13.15 -16.62
C GLU A 252 -29.76 12.15 -16.52
N GLU A 253 -29.37 11.74 -15.31
CA GLU A 253 -28.33 10.73 -15.12
C GLU A 253 -28.76 9.39 -15.73
N HIS A 254 -29.98 8.93 -15.43
CA HIS A 254 -30.52 7.68 -15.97
C HIS A 254 -30.56 7.70 -17.50
N LEU A 255 -31.07 8.78 -18.10
CA LEU A 255 -31.15 8.91 -19.56
C LEU A 255 -29.76 8.94 -20.21
N ARG A 256 -28.80 9.65 -19.60
CA ARG A 256 -27.42 9.72 -20.09
C ARG A 256 -26.74 8.36 -20.09
N VAL A 257 -26.75 7.63 -18.98
CA VAL A 257 -26.04 6.34 -18.87
C VAL A 257 -26.70 5.22 -19.68
N THR A 258 -28.02 5.31 -19.92
CA THR A 258 -28.75 4.31 -20.73
C THR A 258 -28.86 4.70 -22.21
N GLY A 259 -28.46 5.91 -22.59
CA GLY A 259 -28.63 6.45 -23.95
C GLY A 259 -30.10 6.58 -24.38
N ARG A 260 -31.04 6.65 -23.43
CA ARG A 260 -32.47 6.69 -23.71
C ARG A 260 -32.98 8.13 -23.74
N LYS A 261 -34.02 8.35 -24.55
CA LYS A 261 -34.78 9.61 -24.55
C LYS A 261 -35.89 9.62 -23.49
N ILE A 262 -36.57 8.48 -23.34
CA ILE A 262 -37.63 8.27 -22.35
C ILE A 262 -37.13 7.32 -21.27
N ALA A 263 -37.36 7.66 -20.01
CA ALA A 263 -36.97 6.84 -18.88
C ALA A 263 -37.68 5.51 -18.97
N TYR A 264 -36.92 4.43 -18.84
CA TYR A 264 -37.45 3.09 -19.05
C TYR A 264 -38.62 2.73 -18.11
N PRO A 265 -38.61 3.12 -16.81
CA PRO A 265 -39.79 2.93 -15.95
C PRO A 265 -41.06 3.64 -16.45
N ILE A 266 -40.93 4.83 -17.05
CA ILE A 266 -42.07 5.56 -17.62
C ILE A 266 -42.60 4.81 -18.84
N GLU A 267 -41.72 4.49 -19.78
CA GLU A 267 -42.08 3.80 -21.02
C GLU A 267 -42.71 2.44 -20.75
N LEU A 268 -42.05 1.60 -19.95
CA LEU A 268 -42.52 0.26 -19.60
C LEU A 268 -43.90 0.30 -18.93
N CYS A 269 -44.11 1.24 -18.00
CA CYS A 269 -45.40 1.38 -17.35
C CYS A 269 -46.49 1.89 -18.29
N VAL A 270 -46.21 2.90 -19.11
CA VAL A 270 -47.19 3.43 -20.08
C VAL A 270 -47.57 2.36 -21.10
N CYS A 271 -46.60 1.66 -21.69
CA CYS A 271 -46.87 0.58 -22.63
C CYS A 271 -47.69 -0.54 -21.98
N GLY A 272 -47.34 -0.96 -20.75
CA GLY A 272 -48.07 -2.00 -20.03
C GLY A 272 -49.50 -1.59 -19.70
N LEU A 273 -49.72 -0.31 -19.37
CA LEU A 273 -51.06 0.24 -19.13
C LEU A 273 -51.89 0.39 -20.40
N LEU A 274 -51.27 0.73 -21.53
CA LEU A 274 -51.97 0.74 -22.82
C LEU A 274 -52.40 -0.67 -23.24
N GLU A 275 -51.56 -1.66 -22.99
CA GLU A 275 -51.81 -3.07 -23.35
C GLU A 275 -52.86 -3.73 -22.45
N LEU A 276 -52.76 -3.53 -21.12
CA LEU A 276 -53.54 -4.29 -20.14
C LEU A 276 -54.57 -3.46 -19.37
N GLY A 277 -54.41 -2.13 -19.32
CA GLY A 277 -55.06 -1.30 -18.32
C GLY A 277 -56.05 -0.26 -18.86
N ILE A 278 -56.10 0.00 -20.16
CA ILE A 278 -56.82 1.17 -20.71
C ILE A 278 -58.31 1.22 -20.34
N ALA A 279 -58.93 0.05 -20.14
CA ALA A 279 -60.31 -0.14 -19.75
C ALA A 279 -60.51 -0.47 -18.25
N GLU A 280 -59.42 -0.56 -17.47
CA GLU A 280 -59.48 -0.91 -16.05
C GLU A 280 -59.99 0.26 -15.20
N GLU A 281 -60.99 0.00 -14.36
CA GLU A 281 -61.53 1.01 -13.45
C GLU A 281 -60.53 1.38 -12.35
N GLY A 282 -60.40 2.67 -12.07
CA GLY A 282 -59.65 3.13 -10.91
C GLY A 282 -58.14 2.87 -10.94
N LEU A 283 -57.55 2.68 -12.13
CA LEU A 283 -56.10 2.52 -12.39
C LEU A 283 -55.16 3.25 -11.43
N PHE A 284 -55.38 4.56 -11.22
CA PHE A 284 -54.53 5.38 -10.36
C PHE A 284 -55.08 5.59 -8.94
N ARG A 285 -56.31 5.12 -8.65
CA ARG A 285 -56.99 5.23 -7.35
C ARG A 285 -56.82 3.98 -6.50
N VAL A 286 -56.93 2.79 -7.11
CA VAL A 286 -56.81 1.50 -6.43
C VAL A 286 -55.34 1.22 -6.13
N ALA A 287 -55.07 0.76 -4.90
CA ALA A 287 -53.72 0.40 -4.48
C ALA A 287 -53.38 -1.03 -4.97
N PRO A 288 -52.21 -1.24 -5.60
CA PRO A 288 -51.78 -2.59 -5.95
C PRO A 288 -51.36 -3.39 -4.71
N GLY A 289 -51.29 -4.71 -4.86
CA GLY A 289 -50.67 -5.57 -3.86
C GLY A 289 -49.22 -5.15 -3.57
N ALA A 290 -48.92 -4.81 -2.31
CA ALA A 290 -47.65 -4.22 -1.90
C ALA A 290 -46.42 -5.07 -2.31
N SER A 291 -46.51 -6.39 -2.19
CA SER A 291 -45.42 -7.30 -2.58
C SER A 291 -45.16 -7.32 -4.09
N LYS A 292 -46.21 -7.26 -4.92
CA LYS A 292 -46.07 -7.19 -6.39
C LYS A 292 -45.47 -5.86 -6.82
N LEU A 293 -45.94 -4.75 -6.24
CA LEU A 293 -45.40 -3.42 -6.46
C LEU A 293 -43.90 -3.37 -6.12
N ARG A 294 -43.55 -3.83 -4.91
CA ARG A 294 -42.15 -3.89 -4.47
C ARG A 294 -41.30 -4.74 -5.40
N ARG A 295 -41.78 -5.93 -5.80
CA ARG A 295 -41.06 -6.82 -6.72
C ARG A 295 -40.77 -6.14 -8.05
N MET A 296 -41.76 -5.51 -8.67
CA MET A 296 -41.59 -4.86 -9.97
C MET A 296 -40.62 -3.67 -9.89
N LYS A 297 -40.68 -2.87 -8.82
CA LYS A 297 -39.71 -1.80 -8.57
C LYS A 297 -38.29 -2.34 -8.45
N MET A 298 -38.07 -3.39 -7.63
CA MET A 298 -36.75 -3.98 -7.44
C MET A 298 -36.20 -4.62 -8.72
N SER A 299 -37.06 -5.21 -9.56
CA SER A 299 -36.63 -5.74 -10.87
C SER A 299 -36.19 -4.63 -11.84
N LEU A 300 -36.81 -3.44 -11.77
CA LEU A 300 -36.38 -2.27 -12.53
C LEU A 300 -35.06 -1.68 -11.99
N ASP A 301 -34.92 -1.54 -10.67
CA ASP A 301 -33.66 -1.07 -10.05
C ASP A 301 -32.48 -2.02 -10.34
N ALA A 302 -32.76 -3.32 -10.41
CA ALA A 302 -31.76 -4.33 -10.77
C ALA A 302 -31.50 -4.40 -12.29
N ASN A 303 -32.21 -3.63 -13.13
CA ASN A 303 -32.13 -3.67 -14.59
C ASN A 303 -32.45 -5.06 -15.20
N TYR A 304 -33.27 -5.86 -14.53
CA TYR A 304 -33.67 -7.22 -14.96
C TYR A 304 -35.09 -7.32 -15.52
N LEU A 305 -35.85 -6.22 -15.54
CA LEU A 305 -37.24 -6.25 -16.00
C LEU A 305 -37.36 -5.87 -17.49
N GLN A 306 -37.60 -6.84 -18.35
CA GLN A 306 -38.00 -6.61 -19.74
C GLN A 306 -39.52 -6.44 -19.86
N PHE A 307 -39.99 -5.84 -20.96
CA PHE A 307 -41.41 -5.55 -21.16
C PHE A 307 -42.27 -6.81 -21.14
N GLU A 308 -41.84 -7.87 -21.84
CA GLU A 308 -42.54 -9.15 -21.95
C GLU A 308 -42.68 -9.82 -20.57
N THR A 309 -41.62 -9.75 -19.75
CA THR A 309 -41.62 -10.26 -18.37
C THR A 309 -42.51 -9.40 -17.47
N ALA A 310 -42.55 -8.08 -17.68
CA ALA A 310 -43.43 -7.19 -16.94
C ALA A 310 -44.91 -7.51 -17.18
N LEU A 311 -45.31 -7.85 -18.42
CA LEU A 311 -46.70 -8.24 -18.72
C LEU A 311 -47.16 -9.49 -17.95
N GLN A 312 -46.24 -10.34 -17.48
CA GLN A 312 -46.58 -11.52 -16.66
C GLN A 312 -47.14 -11.15 -15.28
N TYR A 313 -46.99 -9.90 -14.82
CA TYR A 313 -47.63 -9.43 -13.59
C TYR A 313 -49.16 -9.41 -13.69
N ARG A 314 -49.71 -9.27 -14.91
CA ARG A 314 -51.15 -9.28 -15.24
C ARG A 314 -52.00 -8.44 -14.28
N ASP A 315 -51.49 -7.29 -13.89
CA ASP A 315 -52.09 -6.46 -12.85
C ASP A 315 -51.82 -4.98 -13.19
N PRO A 316 -52.76 -4.30 -13.87
CA PRO A 316 -52.58 -2.92 -14.32
C PRO A 316 -52.38 -1.93 -13.16
N HIS A 317 -52.91 -2.20 -11.97
CA HIS A 317 -52.67 -1.37 -10.79
C HIS A 317 -51.21 -1.41 -10.34
N VAL A 318 -50.48 -2.51 -10.59
CA VAL A 318 -49.04 -2.59 -10.31
C VAL A 318 -48.28 -1.64 -11.22
N PHE A 319 -48.56 -1.63 -12.52
CA PHE A 319 -47.93 -0.69 -13.46
C PHE A 319 -48.23 0.77 -13.09
N ALA A 320 -49.48 1.10 -12.74
CA ALA A 320 -49.85 2.43 -12.27
C ALA A 320 -49.15 2.80 -10.96
N GLY A 321 -49.01 1.85 -10.03
CA GLY A 321 -48.30 2.02 -8.76
C GLY A 321 -46.81 2.26 -8.94
N VAL A 322 -46.16 1.52 -9.85
CA VAL A 322 -44.74 1.68 -10.19
C VAL A 322 -44.51 3.05 -10.84
N LEU A 323 -45.35 3.44 -11.81
CA LEU A 323 -45.28 4.75 -12.47
C LEU A 323 -45.39 5.90 -11.46
N LYS A 324 -46.39 5.84 -10.56
CA LYS A 324 -46.54 6.81 -9.47
C LYS A 324 -45.32 6.86 -8.55
N SER A 325 -44.78 5.69 -8.21
CA SER A 325 -43.61 5.58 -7.33
C SER A 325 -42.37 6.20 -7.98
N TYR A 326 -42.14 5.94 -9.27
CA TYR A 326 -41.01 6.50 -10.01
C TYR A 326 -41.06 8.02 -10.02
N LEU A 327 -42.18 8.59 -10.45
CA LEU A 327 -42.36 10.05 -10.54
C LEU A 327 -42.24 10.75 -9.18
N ARG A 328 -42.75 10.13 -8.11
CA ARG A 328 -42.69 10.69 -6.75
C ARG A 328 -41.28 10.61 -6.15
N GLU A 329 -40.50 9.59 -6.52
CA GLU A 329 -39.18 9.35 -5.97
C GLU A 329 -38.07 10.07 -6.74
N LEU A 330 -38.38 10.74 -7.87
CA LEU A 330 -37.42 11.60 -8.54
C LEU A 330 -36.92 12.70 -7.57
N PRO A 331 -35.59 12.90 -7.45
CA PRO A 331 -35.03 13.97 -6.62
C PRO A 331 -35.52 15.36 -7.03
N GLU A 332 -35.66 15.56 -8.34
CA GLU A 332 -36.26 16.74 -8.94
C GLU A 332 -37.57 16.29 -9.64
N PRO A 333 -38.74 16.84 -9.27
CA PRO A 333 -40.00 16.47 -9.90
C PRO A 333 -39.95 16.68 -11.42
N ILE A 334 -40.75 15.92 -12.17
CA ILE A 334 -40.75 16.06 -13.64
C ILE A 334 -41.12 17.48 -14.10
N LEU A 335 -41.89 18.22 -13.30
CA LEU A 335 -42.25 19.62 -13.54
C LEU A 335 -41.21 20.64 -13.02
N THR A 336 -40.17 20.17 -12.35
CA THR A 336 -39.12 20.93 -11.64
C THR A 336 -39.63 21.81 -10.51
N HIS A 337 -38.86 21.91 -9.42
CA HIS A 337 -39.13 22.85 -8.34
C HIS A 337 -38.97 24.30 -8.81
N LYS A 338 -37.98 24.56 -9.67
CA LYS A 338 -37.67 25.89 -10.19
C LYS A 338 -38.86 26.57 -10.90
N LEU A 339 -39.70 25.79 -11.59
CA LEU A 339 -40.83 26.32 -12.36
C LEU A 339 -42.15 26.33 -11.58
N TYR A 340 -42.17 25.96 -10.30
CA TYR A 340 -43.39 25.82 -9.52
C TYR A 340 -44.29 27.06 -9.56
N ASP A 341 -43.76 28.24 -9.28
CA ASP A 341 -44.54 29.49 -9.27
C ASP A 341 -45.14 29.81 -10.64
N GLN A 342 -44.40 29.49 -11.72
CA GLN A 342 -44.84 29.68 -13.09
C GLN A 342 -45.99 28.71 -13.43
N TRP A 343 -45.89 27.44 -13.01
CA TRP A 343 -46.98 26.47 -13.13
C TRP A 343 -48.24 26.94 -12.41
N MET A 344 -48.10 27.43 -11.17
CA MET A 344 -49.23 27.92 -10.39
C MET A 344 -49.85 29.18 -10.99
N ALA A 345 -49.04 30.08 -11.57
CA ALA A 345 -49.53 31.25 -12.29
C ALA A 345 -50.33 30.86 -13.54
N ALA A 346 -49.79 29.96 -14.37
CA ALA A 346 -50.46 29.47 -15.57
C ALA A 346 -51.80 28.77 -15.23
N ALA A 347 -51.83 27.97 -14.16
CA ALA A 347 -53.05 27.29 -13.70
C ALA A 347 -54.15 28.29 -13.24
N ARG A 348 -53.77 29.42 -12.64
CA ARG A 348 -54.72 30.48 -12.27
C ARG A 348 -55.34 31.15 -13.50
N VAL A 349 -54.53 31.45 -14.51
CA VAL A 349 -55.02 32.04 -15.78
C VAL A 349 -55.97 31.08 -16.48
N MET A 350 -55.61 29.80 -16.56
CA MET A 350 -56.45 28.75 -17.13
C MET A 350 -57.82 28.64 -16.43
N SER A 351 -57.87 28.86 -15.12
CA SER A 351 -59.12 28.81 -14.33
C SER A 351 -59.94 30.10 -14.43
N GLY A 352 -59.36 31.19 -14.92
CA GLY A 352 -59.97 32.53 -14.97
C GLY A 352 -60.89 32.80 -16.16
N GLY A 353 -61.14 31.81 -17.01
CA GLY A 353 -62.13 31.88 -18.10
C GLY A 353 -61.59 32.29 -19.47
N ASN A 354 -60.34 32.76 -19.59
CA ASN A 354 -59.68 32.94 -20.90
C ASN A 354 -58.81 31.72 -21.24
N GLN A 355 -59.37 30.80 -22.01
CA GLN A 355 -58.71 29.54 -22.39
C GLN A 355 -57.45 29.76 -23.24
N GLU A 356 -57.44 30.76 -24.12
CA GLU A 356 -56.32 31.03 -25.01
C GLU A 356 -55.11 31.57 -24.22
N ASP A 357 -55.33 32.54 -23.34
CA ASP A 357 -54.29 33.07 -22.45
C ASP A 357 -53.75 31.99 -21.50
N GLY A 358 -54.61 31.10 -20.99
CA GLY A 358 -54.21 29.98 -20.14
C GLY A 358 -53.32 28.98 -20.86
N LEU A 359 -53.66 28.62 -22.10
CA LEU A 359 -52.85 27.76 -22.95
C LEU A 359 -51.50 28.40 -23.27
N ASN A 360 -51.48 29.69 -23.64
CA ASN A 360 -50.25 30.43 -23.89
C ASN A 360 -49.34 30.47 -22.65
N ALA A 361 -49.91 30.70 -21.47
CA ALA A 361 -49.17 30.67 -20.21
C ALA A 361 -48.55 29.29 -19.95
N LEU A 362 -49.30 28.19 -20.13
CA LEU A 362 -48.77 26.83 -19.98
C LEU A 362 -47.67 26.52 -21.00
N TRP A 363 -47.84 26.93 -22.26
CA TRP A 363 -46.83 26.78 -23.31
C TRP A 363 -45.53 27.48 -22.92
N ASN A 364 -45.59 28.68 -22.37
CA ASN A 364 -44.39 29.41 -21.93
C ASN A 364 -43.64 28.66 -20.82
N VAL A 365 -44.34 28.06 -19.86
CA VAL A 365 -43.69 27.27 -18.80
C VAL A 365 -43.09 25.97 -19.36
N LEU A 366 -43.79 25.30 -20.28
CA LEU A 366 -43.31 24.08 -20.92
C LEU A 366 -41.98 24.30 -21.67
N HIS A 367 -41.82 25.41 -22.38
CA HIS A 367 -40.58 25.73 -23.11
C HIS A 367 -39.40 26.01 -22.19
N ASN A 368 -39.64 26.27 -20.89
CA ASN A 368 -38.59 26.47 -19.90
C ASN A 368 -38.16 25.17 -19.20
N LEU A 369 -38.81 24.03 -19.46
CA LEU A 369 -38.40 22.75 -18.89
C LEU A 369 -37.08 22.27 -19.50
N PRO A 370 -36.22 21.59 -18.72
CA PRO A 370 -35.12 20.82 -19.29
C PRO A 370 -35.63 19.82 -20.33
N GLN A 371 -34.85 19.60 -21.40
CA GLN A 371 -35.27 18.75 -22.52
C GLN A 371 -35.68 17.33 -22.07
N ALA A 372 -34.91 16.73 -21.16
CA ALA A 372 -35.21 15.42 -20.56
C ALA A 372 -36.59 15.39 -19.89
N ASN A 373 -36.89 16.40 -19.07
CA ASN A 373 -38.17 16.54 -18.38
C ASN A 373 -39.31 16.76 -19.37
N PHE A 374 -39.12 17.63 -20.37
CA PHE A 374 -40.12 17.92 -21.39
C PHE A 374 -40.49 16.67 -22.19
N ASP A 375 -39.50 15.91 -22.69
CA ASP A 375 -39.74 14.71 -23.49
C ASP A 375 -40.52 13.63 -22.70
N ASN A 376 -40.11 13.40 -21.45
CA ASN A 376 -40.76 12.43 -20.57
C ASN A 376 -42.16 12.91 -20.14
N LEU A 377 -42.34 14.20 -19.87
CA LEU A 377 -43.64 14.78 -19.56
C LEU A 377 -44.59 14.70 -20.77
N GLN A 378 -44.11 15.02 -21.97
CA GLN A 378 -44.88 14.92 -23.20
C GLN A 378 -45.35 13.48 -23.42
N TYR A 379 -44.48 12.50 -23.20
CA TYR A 379 -44.82 11.08 -23.29
C TYR A 379 -45.94 10.69 -22.31
N LEU A 380 -45.84 11.12 -21.04
CA LEU A 380 -46.87 10.90 -20.03
C LEU A 380 -48.20 11.58 -20.38
N VAL A 381 -48.17 12.85 -20.80
CA VAL A 381 -49.39 13.61 -21.13
C VAL A 381 -50.11 13.00 -22.31
N LYS A 382 -49.39 12.51 -23.33
CA LYS A 382 -49.98 11.77 -24.44
C LYS A 382 -50.72 10.52 -23.96
N PHE A 383 -50.10 9.74 -23.07
CA PHE A 383 -50.75 8.58 -22.45
C PHE A 383 -52.00 8.97 -21.65
N LEU A 384 -51.90 9.98 -20.78
CA LEU A 384 -53.02 10.44 -19.95
C LEU A 384 -54.19 10.96 -20.80
N SER A 385 -53.91 11.60 -21.94
CA SER A 385 -54.92 12.01 -22.92
C SER A 385 -55.65 10.81 -23.53
N SER A 386 -54.91 9.76 -23.91
CA SER A 386 -55.50 8.51 -24.40
C SER A 386 -56.36 7.84 -23.33
N LEU A 387 -55.90 7.82 -22.07
CA LEU A 387 -56.67 7.27 -20.95
C LEU A 387 -57.95 8.07 -20.68
N ALA A 388 -57.87 9.40 -20.69
CA ALA A 388 -59.01 10.29 -20.49
C ALA A 388 -60.06 10.17 -21.61
N SER A 389 -59.63 9.88 -22.84
CA SER A 389 -60.53 9.62 -23.97
C SER A 389 -61.37 8.34 -23.76
N ASN A 390 -60.87 7.40 -22.95
CA ASN A 390 -61.54 6.15 -22.58
C ASN A 390 -62.39 6.24 -21.30
N LYS A 391 -62.70 7.47 -20.82
CA LYS A 391 -63.46 7.74 -19.57
C LYS A 391 -64.80 7.01 -19.42
N HIS A 392 -65.39 6.57 -20.53
CA HIS A 392 -66.67 5.87 -20.54
C HIS A 392 -66.55 4.40 -20.14
N SER A 393 -65.36 3.82 -20.32
CA SER A 393 -65.08 2.40 -20.02
C SER A 393 -64.29 2.20 -18.72
N ASN A 394 -63.52 3.21 -18.27
CA ASN A 394 -62.61 3.10 -17.11
C ASN A 394 -63.05 3.91 -15.86
N LYS A 395 -64.35 4.23 -15.78
CA LYS A 395 -64.96 5.19 -14.85
C LYS A 395 -64.88 4.75 -13.40
#